data_AF-A0A2V9N4W2-F1
#
_entry.id   AF-A0A2V9N4W2-F1
#
_cell.length_a   1.000
_cell.length_b   1.000
_cell.length_c   1.000
_cell.angle_alpha   90.00
_cell.angle_beta   90.00
_cell.angle_gamma   90.00
#
_symmetry.space_group_name_H-M   'P 1'
#
loop_
_entity.id
_entity.type
_entity.pdbx_description
1 polymer ?
#
loop_
_entity_poly.entity_id
_entity_poly.type
_entity_poly.pdbx_seq_one_letter_code
_entity_poly.pdbx_strand_id
1 'polypeptide(L)'
;MDSATPDGAIAVERPTVLIISDDVDFRHAISTRWHVEKKPPVFVNDARDSLRSSGKPVIHVSSSNGHAHSFPGVISIDQIAGWLDLVISVAQKLLENSGAASELAILSELTSRLEREASLGRYILEMRHSLNNALTSILGNSELMLMDTQSIPPSARFQIETIRNMGMRMNEILQRFTSLQKEMQLAQPQSAKKMAKGAAAR
;
A
#
# COMPACT_ATOMS: atom_id res chain seq x y z
N MET A 1 -30.49 8.24 -4.90
CA MET A 1 -30.26 9.21 -6.00
C MET A 1 -29.40 8.49 -7.00
N ASP A 2 -30.08 7.83 -7.93
CA ASP A 2 -29.51 6.91 -8.91
C ASP A 2 -28.60 7.65 -9.88
N SER A 3 -27.36 7.18 -10.01
CA SER A 3 -26.51 7.53 -11.14
C SER A 3 -26.53 6.37 -12.11
N ALA A 4 -27.43 6.46 -13.08
CA ALA A 4 -27.45 5.58 -14.23
C ALA A 4 -26.12 5.71 -14.98
N THR A 5 -25.30 4.66 -14.91
CA THR A 5 -24.17 4.47 -15.82
C THR A 5 -24.72 4.25 -17.23
N PRO A 6 -24.32 5.04 -18.24
CA PRO A 6 -24.76 4.79 -19.61
C PRO A 6 -24.08 3.52 -20.13
N ASP A 7 -24.93 2.61 -20.57
CA ASP A 7 -24.73 1.53 -21.53
C ASP A 7 -23.37 0.76 -21.54
N GLY A 8 -23.42 -0.50 -21.10
CA GLY A 8 -22.53 -1.57 -21.59
C GLY A 8 -21.07 -1.62 -21.14
N ALA A 9 -20.53 -0.61 -20.44
CA ALA A 9 -19.14 -0.65 -19.98
C ALA A 9 -18.98 -1.49 -18.70
N ILE A 10 -18.65 -2.77 -18.85
CA ILE A 10 -18.26 -3.63 -17.73
C ILE A 10 -17.01 -3.01 -17.08
N ALA A 11 -17.15 -2.51 -15.84
CA ALA A 11 -16.03 -2.08 -15.03
C ALA A 11 -15.19 -3.31 -14.64
N VAL A 12 -14.26 -3.69 -15.52
CA VAL A 12 -13.31 -4.76 -15.27
C VAL A 12 -12.26 -4.24 -14.29
N GLU A 13 -12.33 -4.67 -13.02
CA GLU A 13 -11.32 -4.44 -11.95
C GLU A 13 -9.98 -5.16 -12.22
N ARG A 14 -9.89 -5.92 -13.31
CA ARG A 14 -8.65 -6.61 -13.69
C ARG A 14 -7.74 -5.68 -14.49
N PRO A 15 -6.41 -5.89 -14.45
CA PRO A 15 -5.49 -5.31 -15.42
C PRO A 15 -6.08 -5.46 -16.82
N THR A 16 -6.35 -4.34 -17.48
CA THR A 16 -7.03 -4.31 -18.78
C THR A 16 -6.23 -3.43 -19.71
N VAL A 17 -5.92 -3.96 -20.90
CA VAL A 17 -5.38 -3.18 -22.01
C VAL A 17 -6.45 -3.12 -23.08
N LEU A 18 -6.65 -1.94 -23.65
CA LEU A 18 -7.61 -1.76 -24.73
C LEU A 18 -6.87 -1.72 -26.06
N ILE A 19 -7.34 -2.50 -27.03
CA ILE A 19 -6.74 -2.54 -28.37
C ILE A 19 -7.80 -2.09 -29.38
N ILE A 20 -7.48 -1.06 -30.15
CA ILE A 20 -8.34 -0.46 -31.17
C ILE A 20 -7.67 -0.68 -32.52
N SER A 21 -8.43 -1.15 -33.50
CA SER A 21 -7.97 -1.30 -34.88
C SER A 21 -8.99 -0.72 -35.86
N ASP A 22 -8.50 -0.21 -36.98
CA ASP A 22 -9.33 0.21 -38.12
C ASP A 22 -9.61 -0.91 -39.12
N ASP A 23 -9.01 -2.08 -38.92
CA ASP A 23 -9.13 -3.27 -39.77
C ASP A 23 -10.26 -4.21 -39.29
N VAL A 24 -11.13 -4.62 -40.21
CA VAL A 24 -12.28 -5.51 -39.97
C VAL A 24 -11.83 -6.96 -39.70
N ASP A 25 -10.71 -7.40 -40.27
CA ASP A 25 -10.17 -8.75 -40.10
C ASP A 25 -9.32 -8.91 -38.82
N PHE A 26 -8.96 -7.77 -38.21
CA PHE A 26 -8.15 -7.69 -37.00
C PHE A 26 -8.64 -8.57 -35.85
N ARG A 27 -9.95 -8.53 -35.56
CA ARG A 27 -10.54 -9.26 -34.44
C ARG A 27 -10.33 -10.77 -34.57
N HIS A 28 -10.43 -11.29 -35.80
CA HIS A 28 -10.24 -12.70 -36.07
C HIS A 28 -8.76 -13.11 -35.96
N ALA A 29 -7.86 -12.27 -36.48
CA ALA A 29 -6.42 -12.48 -36.38
C ALA A 29 -5.93 -12.50 -34.92
N ILE A 30 -6.35 -11.53 -34.10
CA ILE A 30 -5.98 -11.46 -32.67
C ILE A 30 -6.58 -12.64 -31.89
N SER A 31 -7.87 -12.92 -32.05
CA SER A 31 -8.53 -14.00 -31.29
C SER A 31 -7.92 -15.37 -31.57
N THR A 32 -7.48 -15.61 -32.80
CA THR A 32 -6.86 -16.88 -33.21
C THR A 32 -5.47 -17.03 -32.61
N ARG A 33 -4.67 -15.96 -32.60
CA ARG A 33 -3.32 -15.97 -32.03
C ARG A 33 -3.33 -16.01 -30.50
N TRP A 34 -4.29 -15.33 -29.87
CA TRP A 34 -4.41 -15.27 -28.41
C TRP A 34 -5.02 -16.54 -27.78
N HIS A 35 -5.70 -17.40 -28.55
CA HIS A 35 -6.25 -18.67 -28.05
C HIS A 35 -5.19 -19.66 -27.50
N VAL A 36 -3.91 -19.40 -27.78
CA VAL A 36 -2.77 -20.15 -27.24
C VAL A 36 -2.43 -19.71 -25.80
N GLU A 37 -3.01 -18.61 -25.31
CA GLU A 37 -2.71 -18.01 -24.01
C GLU A 37 -3.86 -18.10 -22.99
N LYS A 38 -3.51 -18.19 -21.70
CA LYS A 38 -4.43 -18.55 -20.60
C LYS A 38 -5.57 -17.56 -20.30
N LYS A 39 -5.59 -16.35 -20.89
CA LYS A 39 -6.57 -15.30 -20.57
C LYS A 39 -6.95 -14.48 -21.82
N PRO A 40 -8.11 -14.71 -22.46
CA PRO A 40 -8.47 -14.00 -23.70
C PRO A 40 -8.80 -12.51 -23.46
N PRO A 41 -8.50 -11.61 -24.41
CA PRO A 41 -8.87 -10.21 -24.33
C PRO A 41 -10.38 -10.03 -24.54
N VAL A 42 -10.95 -9.02 -23.88
CA VAL A 42 -12.33 -8.57 -24.11
C VAL A 42 -12.32 -7.48 -25.17
N PHE A 43 -13.06 -7.67 -26.26
CA PHE A 43 -13.16 -6.73 -27.38
C PHE A 43 -14.39 -5.83 -27.21
N VAL A 44 -14.23 -4.52 -27.41
CA VAL A 44 -15.32 -3.52 -27.36
C VAL A 44 -15.33 -2.72 -28.66
N ASN A 45 -16.50 -2.58 -29.29
CA ASN A 45 -16.64 -2.07 -30.66
C ASN A 45 -16.82 -0.55 -30.80
N ASP A 46 -16.93 0.21 -29.71
CA ASP A 46 -17.05 1.67 -29.77
C ASP A 46 -16.47 2.28 -28.51
N ALA A 47 -15.36 3.01 -28.65
CA ALA A 47 -14.58 3.40 -27.48
C ALA A 47 -13.96 4.80 -27.57
N ARG A 48 -13.86 5.42 -28.76
CA ARG A 48 -13.05 6.65 -28.98
C ARG A 48 -13.36 7.79 -27.98
N ASP A 49 -14.60 7.94 -27.54
CA ASP A 49 -14.99 9.00 -26.59
C ASP A 49 -15.01 8.55 -25.10
N SER A 50 -15.26 7.27 -24.81
CA SER A 50 -15.24 6.72 -23.43
C SER A 50 -13.85 6.36 -22.91
N LEU A 51 -12.82 6.31 -23.77
CA LEU A 51 -11.44 5.96 -23.38
C LEU A 51 -10.80 6.95 -22.41
N ARG A 52 -11.14 8.24 -22.56
CA ARG A 52 -10.44 9.37 -21.93
C ARG A 52 -10.54 9.38 -20.40
N SER A 53 -11.61 8.82 -19.84
CA SER A 53 -11.89 8.82 -18.40
C SER A 53 -11.35 7.59 -17.65
N SER A 54 -10.95 6.53 -18.37
CA SER A 54 -10.66 5.24 -17.73
C SER A 54 -9.23 5.10 -17.19
N GLY A 55 -8.28 5.91 -17.67
CA GLY A 55 -6.86 5.81 -17.29
C GLY A 55 -6.17 4.49 -17.70
N LYS A 56 -6.84 3.65 -18.51
CA LYS A 56 -6.34 2.35 -18.95
C LYS A 56 -5.37 2.52 -20.13
N PRO A 57 -4.31 1.70 -20.22
CA PRO A 57 -3.37 1.75 -21.35
C PRO A 57 -4.07 1.31 -22.66
N VAL A 58 -3.78 2.04 -23.73
CA VAL A 58 -4.44 1.89 -25.04
C VAL A 58 -3.40 1.55 -26.09
N ILE A 59 -3.66 0.51 -26.88
CA ILE A 59 -2.92 0.17 -28.09
C ILE A 59 -3.81 0.51 -29.28
N HIS A 60 -3.29 1.30 -30.22
CA HIS A 60 -3.92 1.59 -31.49
C HIS A 60 -3.17 0.84 -32.60
N VAL A 61 -3.88 0.14 -33.47
CA VAL A 61 -3.34 -0.58 -34.62
C VAL A 61 -3.90 0.03 -35.89
N SER A 62 -3.04 0.42 -36.82
CA SER A 62 -3.44 1.09 -38.08
C SER A 62 -2.96 0.32 -39.32
N SER A 63 -3.90 0.01 -40.21
CA SER A 63 -3.68 -0.68 -41.50
C SER A 63 -3.05 0.21 -42.58
N SER A 64 -3.18 1.52 -42.43
CA SER A 64 -2.54 2.53 -43.28
C SER A 64 -1.55 3.33 -42.44
N ASN A 65 -0.51 3.91 -43.05
CA ASN A 65 0.42 4.88 -42.42
C ASN A 65 -0.30 6.19 -42.01
N GLY A 66 -1.51 6.09 -41.48
CA GLY A 66 -2.22 7.18 -40.85
C GLY A 66 -1.51 7.48 -39.55
N HIS A 67 -0.84 8.63 -39.52
CA HIS A 67 -0.33 9.24 -38.30
C HIS A 67 -1.46 9.36 -37.28
N ALA A 68 -1.67 8.32 -36.48
CA ALA A 68 -2.48 8.40 -35.28
C ALA A 68 -1.76 9.44 -34.41
N HIS A 69 -2.36 10.63 -34.33
CA HIS A 69 -1.82 11.73 -33.54
C HIS A 69 -1.32 11.19 -32.19
N SER A 70 -0.09 11.53 -31.83
CA SER A 70 0.56 11.10 -30.59
C SER A 70 -0.26 11.59 -29.41
N PHE A 71 -1.21 10.76 -28.97
CA PHE A 71 -2.03 11.01 -27.81
C PHE A 71 -1.28 10.45 -26.58
N PRO A 72 -1.11 11.24 -25.50
CA PRO A 72 -0.49 10.76 -24.28
C PRO A 72 -1.20 9.50 -23.75
N GLY A 73 -0.46 8.42 -23.53
CA GLY A 73 -1.00 7.14 -23.04
C GLY A 73 -1.53 6.19 -24.12
N VAL A 74 -1.42 6.54 -25.40
CA VAL A 74 -1.76 5.65 -26.53
C VAL A 74 -0.50 5.17 -27.23
N ILE A 75 -0.32 3.85 -27.31
CA ILE A 75 0.77 3.20 -28.05
C ILE A 75 0.24 2.87 -29.44
N SER A 76 0.84 3.44 -30.49
CA SER A 76 0.44 3.17 -31.88
C SER A 76 1.35 2.14 -32.52
N ILE A 77 0.77 1.15 -33.21
CA ILE A 77 1.46 0.08 -33.91
C ILE A 77 0.93 0.02 -35.34
N ASP A 78 1.82 0.15 -36.32
CA ASP A 78 1.46 0.01 -37.74
C ASP A 78 1.28 -1.47 -38.12
N GLN A 79 0.37 -1.76 -39.05
CA GLN A 79 0.06 -3.11 -39.53
C GLN A 79 1.12 -3.64 -40.52
N ILE A 80 2.39 -3.61 -40.11
CA ILE A 80 3.53 -4.13 -40.84
C ILE A 80 3.73 -5.63 -40.58
N ALA A 81 4.56 -6.32 -41.37
CA ALA A 81 4.85 -7.74 -41.13
C ALA A 81 5.24 -8.02 -39.66
N GLY A 82 4.54 -8.95 -39.00
CA GLY A 82 4.74 -9.27 -37.58
C GLY A 82 4.01 -8.36 -36.58
N TRP A 83 3.17 -7.43 -37.04
CA TRP A 83 2.38 -6.53 -36.19
C TRP A 83 1.61 -7.25 -35.08
N LEU A 84 1.12 -8.45 -35.38
CA LEU A 84 0.31 -9.24 -34.44
C LEU A 84 1.10 -9.67 -33.21
N ASP A 85 2.32 -10.16 -33.39
CA ASP A 85 3.18 -10.58 -32.29
C ASP A 85 3.65 -9.37 -31.45
N LEU A 86 3.84 -8.22 -32.10
CA LEU A 86 4.17 -6.97 -31.43
C LEU A 86 3.02 -6.47 -30.56
N VAL A 87 1.79 -6.47 -31.07
CA VAL A 87 0.58 -6.09 -30.32
C VAL A 87 0.39 -6.98 -29.09
N ILE A 88 0.56 -8.30 -29.24
CA ILE A 88 0.44 -9.25 -28.13
C ILE A 88 1.53 -9.00 -27.08
N SER A 89 2.78 -8.87 -27.50
CA SER A 89 3.91 -8.63 -26.59
C SER A 89 3.75 -7.32 -25.82
N VAL A 90 3.32 -6.25 -26.49
CA VAL A 90 3.06 -4.95 -25.86
C VAL A 90 1.88 -5.04 -24.89
N ALA A 91 0.78 -5.69 -25.28
CA ALA A 91 -0.38 -5.88 -24.42
C ALA A 91 -0.02 -6.67 -23.15
N GLN A 92 0.72 -7.77 -23.28
CA GLN A 92 1.23 -8.53 -22.15
C GLN A 92 2.08 -7.67 -21.22
N LYS A 93 3.00 -6.88 -21.79
CA LYS A 93 3.88 -6.04 -20.98
C LYS A 93 3.12 -4.95 -20.22
N LEU A 94 2.09 -4.37 -20.82
CA LEU A 94 1.22 -3.39 -20.17
C LEU A 94 0.37 -4.03 -19.06
N LEU A 95 -0.10 -5.27 -19.25
CA LEU A 95 -0.81 -6.03 -18.22
C LEU A 95 0.11 -6.37 -17.04
N GLU A 96 1.33 -6.83 -17.30
CA GLU A 96 2.34 -7.07 -16.27
C GLU A 96 2.66 -5.79 -15.49
N ASN A 97 2.92 -4.70 -16.21
CA ASN A 97 3.31 -3.43 -15.60
C ASN A 97 2.20 -2.84 -14.73
N SER A 98 0.94 -2.92 -15.18
CA SER A 98 -0.21 -2.47 -14.39
C SER A 98 -0.46 -3.34 -13.16
N GLY A 99 -0.23 -4.66 -13.24
CA GLY A 99 -0.26 -5.56 -12.09
C GLY A 99 0.83 -5.21 -11.06
N ALA A 100 2.08 -5.06 -11.51
CA ALA A 100 3.21 -4.72 -10.65
C ALA A 100 3.06 -3.34 -9.99
N ALA A 101 2.53 -2.35 -10.73
CA ALA A 101 2.28 -1.02 -10.17
C ALA A 101 1.21 -1.03 -9.07
N SER A 102 0.15 -1.82 -9.25
CA SER A 102 -0.90 -1.98 -8.23
C SER A 102 -0.36 -2.66 -6.96
N GLU A 103 0.41 -3.75 -7.13
CA GLU A 103 1.03 -4.45 -6.02
C GLU A 103 2.02 -3.55 -5.25
N LEU A 104 2.83 -2.77 -5.96
CA LEU A 104 3.75 -1.80 -5.36
C LEU A 104 3.00 -0.72 -4.57
N ALA A 105 1.86 -0.22 -5.08
CA ALA A 105 1.04 0.75 -4.37
C ALA A 105 0.47 0.19 -3.06
N ILE A 106 -0.01 -1.06 -3.07
CA ILE A 106 -0.51 -1.75 -1.87
C ILE A 106 0.61 -1.94 -0.86
N LEU A 107 1.77 -2.45 -1.29
CA LEU A 107 2.93 -2.64 -0.42
C LEU A 107 3.43 -1.31 0.16
N SER A 108 3.48 -0.26 -0.65
CA SER A 108 3.85 1.08 -0.20
C SER A 108 2.92 1.61 0.89
N GLU A 109 1.61 1.40 0.76
CA GLU A 109 0.63 1.81 1.77
C GLU A 109 0.81 1.02 3.08
N LEU A 110 1.00 -0.29 2.99
CA LEU A 110 1.27 -1.14 4.16
C LEU A 110 2.57 -0.74 4.87
N THR A 111 3.64 -0.48 4.10
CA THR A 111 4.91 0.02 4.65
C THR A 111 4.73 1.37 5.32
N SER A 112 4.01 2.31 4.70
CA SER A 112 3.74 3.62 5.32
C SER A 112 3.01 3.49 6.66
N ARG A 113 2.06 2.55 6.78
CA ARG A 113 1.39 2.27 8.07
C ARG A 113 2.37 1.72 9.11
N LEU A 114 3.17 0.72 8.75
CA LEU A 114 4.17 0.14 9.64
C LEU A 114 5.24 1.16 10.07
N GLU A 115 5.64 2.07 9.19
CA GLU A 115 6.58 3.15 9.51
C GLU A 115 6.00 4.14 10.53
N ARG A 116 4.71 4.47 10.42
CA ARG A 116 4.01 5.32 11.41
C ARG A 116 3.95 4.64 12.77
N GLU A 117 3.58 3.35 12.82
CA GLU A 117 3.56 2.57 14.05
C GLU A 117 4.96 2.46 14.69
N ALA A 118 5.99 2.21 13.87
CA ALA A 118 7.38 2.18 14.34
C ALA A 118 7.85 3.55 14.85
N SER A 119 7.40 4.65 14.23
CA SER A 119 7.69 6.01 14.68
C SER A 119 7.07 6.30 16.04
N LEU A 120 5.83 5.88 16.28
CA LEU A 120 5.18 5.97 17.59
C LEU A 120 5.99 5.22 18.66
N GLY A 121 6.45 4.00 18.35
CA GLY A 121 7.32 3.23 19.24
C GLY A 121 8.62 3.94 19.57
N ARG A 122 9.29 4.52 18.57
CA ARG A 122 10.51 5.33 18.77
C ARG A 122 10.26 6.54 19.67
N TYR A 123 9.15 7.24 19.45
CA TYR A 123 8.79 8.40 20.27
C TYR A 123 8.53 8.01 21.74
N ILE A 124 7.80 6.92 22.00
CA ILE A 124 7.58 6.41 23.37
C ILE A 124 8.94 6.09 24.04
N LEU A 125 9.87 5.52 23.28
CA LEU A 125 11.21 5.17 23.77
C LEU A 125 12.05 6.40 24.12
N GLU A 126 11.95 7.45 23.32
CA GLU A 126 12.59 8.74 23.55
C GLU A 126 11.99 9.42 24.79
N MET A 127 10.67 9.41 24.93
CA MET A 127 9.95 10.02 26.05
C MET A 127 10.14 9.28 27.39
N ARG A 128 10.64 8.05 27.40
CA ARG A 128 10.80 7.21 28.60
C ARG A 128 11.51 7.90 29.76
N HIS A 129 12.61 8.61 29.49
CA HIS A 129 13.33 9.31 30.56
C HIS A 129 12.48 10.41 31.19
N SER A 130 11.80 11.22 30.38
CA SER A 130 10.89 12.26 30.86
C SER A 130 9.71 11.69 31.63
N LEU A 131 9.12 10.59 31.14
CA LEU A 131 8.00 9.91 31.80
C LEU A 131 8.42 9.32 33.15
N ASN A 132 9.58 8.66 33.21
CA ASN A 132 10.12 8.13 34.45
C ASN A 132 10.38 9.25 35.46
N ASN A 133 10.96 10.37 35.04
CA ASN A 133 11.20 11.50 35.93
C ASN A 133 9.89 12.06 36.51
N ALA A 134 8.87 12.26 35.66
CA ALA A 134 7.55 12.71 36.10
C ALA A 134 6.90 11.73 37.08
N LEU A 135 6.98 10.42 36.81
CA LEU A 135 6.46 9.38 37.68
C LEU A 135 7.18 9.32 39.03
N THR A 136 8.51 9.43 39.03
CA THR A 136 9.29 9.49 40.27
C THR A 136 8.86 10.68 41.13
N SER A 137 8.63 11.84 40.52
CA SER A 137 8.10 13.00 41.24
C SER A 137 6.68 12.79 41.76
N ILE A 138 5.76 12.25 40.95
CA ILE A 138 4.37 12.00 41.35
C ILE A 138 4.32 11.02 42.52
N LEU A 139 5.03 9.89 42.40
CA LEU A 139 5.06 8.85 43.42
C LEU A 139 5.72 9.37 44.70
N GLY A 140 6.90 9.99 44.59
CA GLY A 140 7.62 10.53 45.74
C GLY A 140 6.81 11.58 46.50
N ASN A 141 6.17 12.53 45.80
CA ASN A 141 5.32 13.53 46.45
C ASN A 141 4.09 12.87 47.10
N SER A 142 3.44 11.92 46.43
CA SER A 142 2.29 11.21 47.01
C SER A 142 2.66 10.43 48.27
N GLU A 143 3.85 9.81 48.30
CA GLU A 143 4.36 9.09 49.46
C GLU A 143 4.69 10.04 50.62
N LEU A 144 5.39 11.15 50.34
CA LEU A 144 5.69 12.16 51.35
C LEU A 144 4.41 12.75 51.97
N MET A 145 3.40 13.05 51.15
CA MET A 145 2.11 13.55 51.66
C MET A 145 1.38 12.50 52.49
N LEU A 146 1.43 11.21 52.12
CA LEU A 146 0.80 10.14 52.91
C LEU A 146 1.54 9.83 54.22
N MET A 147 2.84 10.14 54.28
CA MET A 147 3.68 10.05 55.48
C MET A 147 3.47 11.23 56.43
N ASP A 148 3.09 12.41 55.90
CA ASP A 148 2.79 13.57 56.73
C ASP A 148 1.60 13.25 57.65
N THR A 149 1.85 13.38 58.95
CA THR A 149 0.92 13.05 60.03
C THR A 149 0.04 14.23 60.43
N GLN A 150 0.23 15.41 59.83
CA GLN A 150 -0.78 16.46 59.91
C GLN A 150 -2.12 15.94 59.35
N SER A 151 -3.23 16.41 59.94
CA SER A 151 -4.60 15.93 59.65
C SER A 151 -5.01 16.20 58.20
N ILE A 152 -4.56 15.34 57.26
CA ILE A 152 -5.09 15.31 55.90
C ILE A 152 -6.53 14.82 55.99
N PRO A 153 -7.52 15.56 55.45
CA PRO A 153 -8.90 15.10 55.41
C PRO A 153 -9.00 13.71 54.77
N PRO A 154 -9.83 12.79 55.29
CA PRO A 154 -9.92 11.42 54.77
C PRO A 154 -10.17 11.33 53.26
N SER A 155 -10.95 12.27 52.70
CA SER A 155 -11.19 12.37 51.26
C SER A 155 -9.95 12.72 50.45
N ALA A 156 -9.11 13.65 50.93
CA ALA A 156 -7.86 14.02 50.28
C ALA A 156 -6.84 12.89 50.37
N ARG A 157 -6.76 12.18 51.50
CA ARG A 157 -5.92 10.98 51.65
C ARG A 157 -6.29 9.90 50.63
N PHE A 158 -7.58 9.62 50.45
CA PHE A 158 -8.06 8.66 49.44
C PHE A 158 -7.70 9.08 48.00
N GLN A 159 -7.79 10.38 47.68
CA GLN A 159 -7.38 10.89 46.37
C GLN A 159 -5.88 10.72 46.13
N ILE A 160 -5.04 11.00 47.14
CA ILE A 160 -3.58 10.84 47.04
C ILE A 160 -3.21 9.36 46.87
N GLU A 161 -3.87 8.44 47.57
CA GLU A 161 -3.70 6.99 47.37
C GLU A 161 -4.08 6.56 45.96
N THR A 162 -5.15 7.13 45.40
CA THR A 162 -5.57 6.87 44.01
C THR A 162 -4.51 7.34 43.01
N ILE A 163 -3.96 8.55 43.19
CA ILE A 163 -2.88 9.09 42.35
C ILE A 163 -1.64 8.20 42.45
N ARG A 164 -1.23 7.78 43.66
CA ARG A 164 -0.11 6.86 43.86
C ARG A 164 -0.32 5.56 43.11
N ASN A 165 -1.51 4.96 43.25
CA ASN A 165 -1.84 3.69 42.59
C ASN A 165 -1.86 3.82 41.05
N MET A 166 -2.36 4.93 40.51
CA MET A 166 -2.31 5.20 39.06
C MET A 166 -0.88 5.44 38.57
N GLY A 167 -0.04 6.13 39.35
CA GLY A 167 1.39 6.29 39.06
C GLY A 167 2.13 4.95 39.02
N MET A 168 1.86 4.05 39.97
CA MET A 168 2.45 2.70 39.98
C MET A 168 2.02 1.88 38.75
N ARG A 169 0.72 1.91 38.41
CA ARG A 169 0.21 1.24 37.19
C ARG A 169 0.88 1.76 35.93
N MET A 170 1.11 3.08 35.84
CA MET A 170 1.79 3.67 34.67
C MET A 170 3.26 3.23 34.60
N ASN A 171 3.95 3.13 35.72
CA ASN A 171 5.32 2.60 35.79
C ASN A 171 5.39 1.16 35.26
N GLU A 172 4.45 0.29 35.66
CA GLU A 172 4.37 -1.08 35.14
C GLU A 172 4.15 -1.11 33.61
N ILE A 173 3.27 -0.25 33.08
CA ILE A 173 3.03 -0.17 31.64
C ILE A 173 4.30 0.23 30.87
N LEU A 174 5.05 1.22 31.36
CA LEU A 174 6.31 1.64 30.73
C LEU A 174 7.40 0.56 30.79
N GLN A 175 7.44 -0.22 31.88
CA GLN A 175 8.33 -1.37 31.99
C GLN A 175 7.96 -2.45 30.96
N ARG A 176 6.67 -2.74 30.77
CA ARG A 176 6.22 -3.69 29.73
C ARG A 176 6.63 -3.24 28.33
N PHE A 177 6.47 -1.96 27.99
CA PHE A 177 6.95 -1.42 26.71
C PHE A 177 8.47 -1.59 26.54
N THR A 178 9.25 -1.38 27.61
CA THR A 178 10.70 -1.57 27.59
C THR A 178 11.10 -3.04 27.42
N SER A 179 10.36 -3.98 28.01
CA SER A 179 10.59 -5.41 27.84
C SER A 179 10.24 -5.87 26.41
N LEU A 180 9.09 -5.47 25.88
CA LEU A 180 8.69 -5.76 24.50
C LEU A 180 9.71 -5.25 23.48
N GLN A 181 10.26 -4.05 23.70
CA GLN A 181 11.33 -3.51 22.85
C GLN A 181 12.55 -4.46 22.79
N LYS A 182 12.98 -4.99 23.93
CA LYS A 182 14.13 -5.91 24.00
C LYS A 182 13.85 -7.21 23.27
N GLU A 183 12.65 -7.77 23.44
CA GLU A 183 12.22 -8.97 22.72
C GLU A 183 12.20 -8.74 21.20
N MET A 184 11.68 -7.61 20.74
CA MET A 184 11.68 -7.24 19.31
C MET A 184 13.09 -7.07 18.73
N GLN A 185 14.04 -6.51 19.48
CA GLN A 185 15.44 -6.40 19.04
C GLN A 185 16.13 -7.76 18.92
N LEU A 186 15.83 -8.69 19.83
CA LEU A 186 16.36 -10.05 19.79
C LEU A 186 15.70 -10.90 18.69
N ALA A 187 14.42 -10.64 18.40
CA ALA A 187 13.65 -11.30 17.36
C ALA A 187 13.86 -10.73 15.95
N GLN A 188 14.66 -9.66 15.77
CA GLN A 188 15.05 -9.21 14.44
C GLN A 188 15.64 -10.39 13.65
N PRO A 189 15.07 -10.71 12.48
CA PRO A 189 15.31 -12.01 11.90
C PRO A 189 16.75 -12.11 11.41
N GLN A 190 17.43 -13.15 11.90
CA GLN A 190 18.62 -13.72 11.24
C GLN A 190 18.38 -14.00 9.73
N SER A 191 17.13 -13.94 9.24
CA SER A 191 16.78 -14.00 7.82
C SER A 191 17.30 -12.80 7.00
N ALA A 192 17.34 -11.57 7.56
CA ALA A 192 17.90 -10.42 6.84
C ALA A 192 19.41 -10.58 6.60
N LYS A 193 20.14 -11.13 7.58
CA LYS A 193 21.56 -11.51 7.44
C LYS A 193 21.78 -12.69 6.48
N LYS A 194 20.84 -13.64 6.36
CA LYS A 194 20.92 -14.74 5.39
C LYS A 194 20.59 -14.30 3.95
N MET A 195 19.61 -13.43 3.75
CA MET A 195 19.25 -12.91 2.42
C MET A 195 20.34 -11.98 1.85
N ALA A 196 20.94 -11.11 2.67
CA ALA A 196 22.05 -10.26 2.24
C ALA A 196 23.31 -11.07 1.82
N LYS A 197 23.61 -12.17 2.51
CA LYS A 197 24.72 -13.08 2.13
C LYS A 197 24.43 -13.91 0.87
N GLY A 198 23.16 -14.20 0.57
CA GLY A 198 22.78 -14.91 -0.65
C GLY A 198 22.78 -14.04 -1.92
N ALA A 199 22.49 -12.75 -1.78
CA ALA A 199 22.53 -11.78 -2.87
C ALA A 199 23.95 -11.33 -3.24
N ALA A 200 24.87 -11.28 -2.28
CA ALA A 200 26.28 -10.94 -2.53
C ALA A 200 27.12 -12.12 -3.08
N ALA A 201 26.52 -13.30 -3.24
CA ALA A 201 27.18 -14.53 -3.71
C ALA A 201 26.68 -14.99 -5.10
N ARG A 202 25.93 -14.14 -5.81
CA ARG A 202 25.48 -14.37 -7.19
C ARG A 202 26.08 -13.36 -8.14
#